data_AF-A0A220S991-F1
#
_entry.id   AF-A0A220S991-F1
#
_cell.length_a   1.000
_cell.length_b   1.000
_cell.length_c   1.000
_cell.angle_alpha   90.00
_cell.angle_beta   90.00
_cell.angle_gamma   90.00
#
_symmetry.space_group_name_H-M   'P 1'
#
loop_
_entity.id
_entity.type
_entity.pdbx_description
1 polymer ?
#
loop_
_entity_poly.entity_id
_entity_poly.type
_entity_poly.pdbx_seq_one_letter_code
_entity_poly.pdbx_strand_id
1 'polypeptide(L)'
;MPEGPSILIMKESLQEFTGKKITEARGNAKFEKEPLVGKILLEIKTFGKQTYLVFDTISVRIHLLMFGSYSINEQTKPDKSLRLALRFKTGGMYFYTCSVKIVDPEFLNTIDWEADVMSNEWNPRKAEKKLKTNPQMMVCDALMNQDIFSGVGNIIKNEVLFRIGVQPESLIGNLPPKKLKELIQEARNYSFEFLKWKKEFTLKKHWQVHTKSTCPKCGLKLIKKQTGLGKRRSFYCEKDQKLY
;
A
#
# COMPACT_ATOMS: atom_id res chain seq x y z
N MET A 1 1.60 -9.20 -3.85
CA MET A 1 1.11 -7.86 -4.20
C MET A 1 1.47 -6.90 -3.07
N PRO A 2 2.29 -5.89 -3.34
CA PRO A 2 2.60 -4.81 -2.41
C PRO A 2 1.35 -4.00 -2.02
N GLU A 3 1.12 -3.87 -0.72
CA GLU A 3 0.15 -2.96 -0.09
C GLU A 3 0.90 -2.17 1.00
N GLY A 4 0.27 -1.19 1.65
CA GLY A 4 0.91 -0.31 2.64
C GLY A 4 1.84 -1.01 3.63
N PRO A 5 1.42 -2.12 4.28
CA PRO A 5 2.28 -2.89 5.19
C PRO A 5 3.58 -3.39 4.57
N SER A 6 3.57 -3.70 3.26
CA SER A 6 4.77 -4.15 2.54
C SER A 6 5.79 -3.03 2.35
N ILE A 7 5.32 -1.80 2.22
CA ILE A 7 6.14 -0.62 2.02
C ILE A 7 6.82 -0.21 3.33
N LEU A 8 6.15 -0.39 4.46
CA LEU A 8 6.76 -0.15 5.77
C LEU A 8 7.89 -1.15 6.07
N ILE A 9 7.70 -2.43 5.75
CA ILE A 9 8.79 -3.44 5.84
C ILE A 9 9.97 -3.05 4.95
N MET A 10 9.68 -2.57 3.72
CA MET A 10 10.73 -2.09 2.83
C MET A 10 11.48 -0.89 3.43
N LYS A 11 10.78 0.09 4.01
CA LYS A 11 11.40 1.21 4.73
C LYS A 11 12.33 0.72 5.83
N GLU A 12 11.88 -0.21 6.68
CA GLU A 12 12.68 -0.77 7.77
C GLU A 12 13.97 -1.43 7.25
N SER A 13 13.90 -2.20 6.15
CA SER A 13 15.07 -2.82 5.54
C SER A 13 16.05 -1.81 4.91
N LEU A 14 15.54 -0.68 4.42
CA LEU A 14 16.36 0.36 3.78
C LEU A 14 16.99 1.32 4.79
N GLN A 15 16.53 1.30 6.05
CA GLN A 15 16.87 2.29 7.07
C GLN A 15 18.38 2.35 7.35
N GLU A 16 19.11 1.25 7.19
CA GLU A 16 20.57 1.16 7.38
C GLU A 16 21.38 2.11 6.47
N PHE A 17 20.80 2.55 5.36
CA PHE A 17 21.44 3.47 4.40
C PHE A 17 21.16 4.94 4.70
N THR A 18 20.33 5.26 5.68
CA THR A 18 20.07 6.65 6.08
C THR A 18 21.35 7.29 6.62
N GLY A 19 21.64 8.52 6.20
CA GLY A 19 22.88 9.23 6.49
C GLY A 19 24.09 8.76 5.66
N LYS A 20 23.91 7.81 4.74
CA LYS A 20 25.01 7.31 3.88
C LYS A 20 25.01 8.01 2.52
N LYS A 21 26.22 8.18 1.98
CA LYS A 21 26.48 8.79 0.66
C LYS A 21 26.40 7.75 -0.45
N ILE A 22 25.67 8.05 -1.52
CA ILE A 22 25.62 7.21 -2.72
C ILE A 22 26.99 7.26 -3.42
N THR A 23 27.57 6.09 -3.69
CA THR A 23 28.83 5.94 -4.44
C THR A 23 28.60 5.54 -5.89
N GLU A 24 27.47 4.91 -6.20
CA GLU A 24 27.10 4.49 -7.56
C GLU A 24 25.57 4.45 -7.68
N ALA A 25 25.05 4.87 -8.83
CA ALA A 25 23.63 4.75 -9.15
C ALA A 25 23.48 4.22 -10.59
N ARG A 26 22.68 3.17 -10.78
CA ARG A 26 22.46 2.54 -12.10
C ARG A 26 21.05 1.95 -12.23
N GLY A 27 20.72 1.44 -13.41
CA GLY A 27 19.43 0.77 -13.69
C GLY A 27 18.63 1.44 -14.80
N ASN A 28 17.57 0.78 -15.26
CA ASN A 28 16.85 1.13 -16.48
C ASN A 28 15.61 2.04 -16.27
N ALA A 29 15.45 2.69 -15.11
CA ALA A 29 14.45 3.73 -14.93
C ALA A 29 14.71 4.93 -15.87
N LYS A 30 13.66 5.65 -16.31
CA LYS A 30 13.79 6.71 -17.33
C LYS A 30 14.11 8.08 -16.69
N PHE A 31 15.33 8.25 -16.19
CA PHE A 31 15.91 9.51 -15.72
C PHE A 31 17.45 9.35 -15.58
N GLU A 32 18.20 10.43 -15.45
CA GLU A 32 19.67 10.41 -15.26
C GLU A 32 20.05 10.03 -13.82
N LYS A 33 21.02 9.13 -13.63
CA LYS A 33 21.38 8.59 -12.30
C LYS A 33 22.58 9.30 -11.72
N GLU A 34 23.41 9.87 -12.59
CA GLU A 34 24.62 10.62 -12.29
C GLU A 34 24.35 11.71 -11.23
N PRO A 35 23.23 12.48 -11.28
CA PRO A 35 22.92 13.46 -10.24
C PRO A 35 22.67 12.88 -8.84
N LEU A 36 22.38 11.57 -8.71
CA LEU A 36 22.23 10.92 -7.40
C LEU A 36 23.58 10.57 -6.78
N VAL A 37 24.63 10.42 -7.59
CA VAL A 37 25.95 10.05 -7.08
C VAL A 37 26.49 11.17 -6.21
N GLY A 38 26.95 10.81 -5.02
CA GLY A 38 27.46 11.73 -4.03
C GLY A 38 26.41 12.38 -3.13
N LYS A 39 25.12 12.17 -3.37
CA LYS A 39 24.05 12.63 -2.46
C LYS A 39 23.96 11.75 -1.22
N ILE A 40 23.54 12.35 -0.11
CA ILE A 40 23.31 11.67 1.17
C ILE A 40 21.83 11.36 1.30
N LEU A 41 21.49 10.09 1.57
CA LEU A 41 20.11 9.71 1.88
C LEU A 41 19.72 10.29 3.24
N LEU A 42 18.93 11.36 3.25
CA LEU A 42 18.56 12.07 4.48
C LEU A 42 17.45 11.35 5.23
N GLU A 43 16.42 10.91 4.49
CA GLU A 43 15.23 10.31 5.08
C GLU A 43 14.57 9.33 4.12
N ILE A 44 13.85 8.36 4.67
CA ILE A 44 12.95 7.49 3.93
C ILE A 44 11.52 7.74 4.42
N LYS A 45 10.70 8.33 3.56
CA LYS A 45 9.26 8.53 3.80
C LYS A 45 8.44 7.46 3.08
N THR A 46 7.26 7.16 3.62
CA THR A 46 6.30 6.25 3.01
C THR A 46 4.93 6.89 3.02
N PHE A 47 4.22 6.79 1.90
CA PHE A 47 2.82 7.22 1.81
C PHE A 47 2.02 6.17 1.04
N GLY A 48 1.20 5.43 1.78
CA GLY A 48 0.43 4.32 1.27
C GLY A 48 1.30 3.27 0.60
N LYS A 49 1.19 3.16 -0.73
CA LYS A 49 1.96 2.18 -1.55
C LYS A 49 3.26 2.74 -2.15
N GLN A 50 3.65 3.95 -1.77
CA GLN A 50 4.82 4.67 -2.29
C GLN A 50 5.91 4.79 -1.22
N THR A 51 7.17 4.70 -1.65
CA THR A 51 8.35 5.07 -0.85
C THR A 51 9.03 6.26 -1.48
N TYR A 52 9.51 7.18 -0.66
CA TYR A 52 10.28 8.34 -1.06
C TYR A 52 11.65 8.27 -0.39
N LEU A 53 12.70 8.16 -1.19
CA LEU A 53 14.08 8.33 -0.73
C LEU A 53 14.40 9.82 -0.86
N VAL A 54 14.56 10.50 0.26
CA VAL A 54 14.74 11.95 0.32
C VAL A 54 16.24 12.27 0.39
N PHE A 55 16.70 13.06 -0.57
CA PHE A 55 18.04 13.64 -0.60
C PHE A 55 17.93 15.17 -0.52
N ASP A 56 19.07 15.85 -0.41
CA ASP A 56 19.19 17.31 -0.28
C ASP A 56 18.31 18.12 -1.26
N THR A 57 18.48 17.93 -2.56
CA THR A 57 17.85 18.73 -3.62
C THR A 57 16.94 17.90 -4.51
N ILE A 58 16.73 16.62 -4.16
CA ILE A 58 16.02 15.67 -5.01
C ILE A 58 15.40 14.57 -4.15
N SER A 59 14.24 14.07 -4.56
CA SER A 59 13.66 12.86 -3.97
C SER A 59 13.41 11.82 -5.04
N VAL A 60 13.55 10.55 -4.68
CA VAL A 60 13.26 9.41 -5.56
C VAL A 60 12.01 8.72 -5.05
N ARG A 61 10.94 8.76 -5.85
CA ARG A 61 9.69 8.03 -5.58
C ARG A 61 9.74 6.64 -6.19
N ILE A 62 9.45 5.64 -5.37
CA ILE A 62 9.40 4.21 -5.74
C ILE A 62 8.00 3.67 -5.50
N HIS A 63 7.42 3.02 -6.51
CA HIS A 63 6.16 2.28 -6.43
C HIS A 63 6.35 0.86 -6.94
N LEU A 64 6.18 -0.14 -6.05
CA LEU A 64 6.43 -1.54 -6.39
C LEU A 64 5.38 -2.17 -7.33
N LEU A 65 4.29 -1.48 -7.69
CA LEU A 65 3.26 -2.01 -8.58
C LEU A 65 2.75 -3.38 -8.08
N MET A 66 2.42 -4.32 -8.98
CA MET A 66 1.88 -5.64 -8.61
C MET A 66 2.97 -6.67 -8.29
N PHE A 67 4.09 -6.62 -9.02
CA PHE A 67 5.15 -7.63 -9.03
C PHE A 67 6.54 -7.08 -8.70
N GLY A 68 6.64 -5.80 -8.38
CA GLY A 68 7.90 -5.19 -7.99
C GLY A 68 8.38 -5.70 -6.64
N SER A 69 9.69 -5.69 -6.48
CA SER A 69 10.40 -6.16 -5.31
C SER A 69 11.67 -5.35 -5.11
N TYR A 70 12.36 -5.60 -4.01
CA TYR A 70 13.66 -5.02 -3.72
C TYR A 70 14.59 -6.09 -3.11
N SER A 71 15.89 -5.83 -3.11
CA SER A 71 16.86 -6.54 -2.28
C SER A 71 17.90 -5.57 -1.71
N ILE A 72 18.59 -6.03 -0.68
CA ILE A 72 19.60 -5.27 0.07
C ILE A 72 20.93 -6.02 -0.04
N ASN A 73 22.02 -5.27 -0.19
CA ASN A 73 23.42 -5.70 -0.29
C ASN A 73 23.78 -6.53 -1.54
N GLU A 74 22.92 -7.44 -1.94
CA GLU A 74 23.09 -8.30 -3.11
C GLU A 74 22.00 -8.04 -4.16
N GLN A 75 22.41 -8.02 -5.44
CA GLN A 75 21.48 -8.02 -6.55
C GLN A 75 20.94 -9.44 -6.79
N THR A 76 19.65 -9.64 -6.56
CA THR A 76 19.01 -10.97 -6.63
C THR A 76 18.24 -11.23 -7.93
N LYS A 77 18.20 -10.24 -8.84
CA LYS A 77 17.48 -10.33 -10.12
C LYS A 77 18.34 -9.80 -11.28
N PRO A 78 18.09 -10.24 -12.52
CA PRO A 78 18.87 -9.78 -13.69
C PRO A 78 18.65 -8.29 -14.01
N ASP A 79 19.62 -7.67 -14.70
CA ASP A 79 19.60 -6.24 -15.02
C ASP A 79 18.37 -5.77 -15.80
N LYS A 80 17.79 -6.63 -16.66
CA LYS A 80 16.54 -6.32 -17.37
C LYS A 80 15.40 -5.93 -16.43
N SER A 81 15.41 -6.47 -15.21
CA SER A 81 14.40 -6.17 -14.17
C SER A 81 14.80 -5.01 -13.25
N LEU A 82 16.09 -4.65 -13.21
CA LEU A 82 16.64 -3.64 -12.31
C LEU A 82 16.28 -2.22 -12.78
N ARG A 83 15.37 -1.59 -12.03
CA ARG A 83 14.91 -0.23 -12.32
C ARG A 83 15.87 0.81 -11.73
N LEU A 84 16.32 0.59 -10.50
CA LEU A 84 17.27 1.44 -9.81
C LEU A 84 18.11 0.60 -8.85
N ALA A 85 19.43 0.77 -8.90
CA ALA A 85 20.36 0.37 -7.86
C ALA A 85 21.05 1.62 -7.31
N LEU A 86 21.13 1.72 -5.99
CA LEU A 86 21.93 2.73 -5.30
C LEU A 86 22.94 1.99 -4.41
N ARG A 87 24.23 2.22 -4.64
CA ARG A 87 25.29 1.68 -3.80
C ARG A 87 25.84 2.74 -2.87
N PHE A 88 26.27 2.27 -1.71
CA PHE A 88 26.87 3.01 -0.63
C PHE A 88 28.16 2.28 -0.22
N LYS A 89 29.02 2.93 0.57
CA LYS A 89 30.21 2.25 1.11
C LYS A 89 29.87 1.00 1.94
N THR A 90 28.70 0.98 2.58
CA THR A 90 28.28 -0.09 3.50
C THR A 90 27.39 -1.16 2.86
N GLY A 91 27.04 -1.02 1.57
CA GLY A 91 26.09 -1.94 0.93
C GLY A 91 25.33 -1.31 -0.24
N GLY A 92 24.16 -1.83 -0.55
CA GLY A 92 23.34 -1.30 -1.64
C GLY A 92 21.87 -1.67 -1.56
N MET A 93 21.03 -0.88 -2.21
CA MET A 93 19.61 -1.16 -2.40
C MET A 93 19.30 -1.32 -3.88
N TYR A 94 18.51 -2.34 -4.21
CA TYR A 94 18.19 -2.71 -5.57
C TYR A 94 16.68 -2.83 -5.72
N PHE A 95 16.09 -2.14 -6.70
CA PHE A 95 14.66 -2.10 -6.94
C PHE A 95 14.31 -2.69 -8.31
N TYR A 96 13.35 -3.61 -8.33
CA TYR A 96 13.01 -4.41 -9.50
C TYR A 96 11.55 -4.25 -9.90
N THR A 97 11.28 -4.27 -11.21
CA THR A 97 9.91 -4.32 -11.79
C THR A 97 8.95 -3.30 -11.16
N CYS A 98 9.46 -2.10 -10.88
CA CYS A 98 8.77 -1.01 -10.19
C CYS A 98 8.78 0.29 -11.01
N SER A 99 7.94 1.24 -10.60
CA SER A 99 8.03 2.62 -11.08
C SER A 99 9.01 3.38 -10.20
N VAL A 100 9.95 4.07 -10.83
CA VAL A 100 10.92 4.94 -10.17
C VAL A 100 10.85 6.29 -10.87
N LYS A 101 10.64 7.36 -10.11
CA LYS A 101 10.59 8.73 -10.63
C LYS A 101 11.36 9.68 -9.72
N ILE A 102 12.04 10.64 -10.31
CA ILE A 102 12.48 11.83 -9.59
C ILE A 102 11.26 12.68 -9.25
N VAL A 103 11.23 13.21 -8.03
CA VAL A 103 10.26 14.19 -7.58
C VAL A 103 11.00 15.30 -6.83
N ASP A 104 10.49 16.52 -6.98
CA ASP A 104 10.97 17.68 -6.22
C ASP A 104 10.72 17.45 -4.72
N PRO A 105 11.64 17.80 -3.80
CA PRO A 105 11.36 17.80 -2.36
C PRO A 105 10.06 18.54 -1.98
N GLU A 106 9.71 19.63 -2.65
CA GLU A 106 8.47 20.39 -2.42
C GLU A 106 7.20 19.58 -2.73
N PHE A 107 7.28 18.58 -3.62
CA PHE A 107 6.16 17.68 -3.89
C PHE A 107 5.69 16.97 -2.61
N LEU A 108 6.60 16.67 -1.68
CA LEU A 108 6.27 16.01 -0.42
C LEU A 108 5.36 16.87 0.48
N ASN A 109 5.39 18.19 0.32
CA ASN A 109 4.52 19.12 1.05
C ASN A 109 3.08 19.10 0.54
N THR A 110 2.86 18.58 -0.68
CA THR A 110 1.52 18.45 -1.28
C THR A 110 0.79 17.18 -0.86
N ILE A 111 1.50 16.25 -0.19
CA ILE A 111 0.95 14.95 0.20
C ILE A 111 0.08 15.12 1.45
N ASP A 112 -1.14 14.59 1.39
CA ASP A 112 -2.03 14.48 2.55
C ASP A 112 -1.60 13.30 3.44
N TRP A 113 -0.59 13.52 4.29
CA TRP A 113 -0.02 12.50 5.18
C TRP A 113 -1.05 11.88 6.16
N GLU A 114 -2.15 12.58 6.42
CA GLU A 114 -3.25 12.11 7.26
C GLU A 114 -4.12 11.02 6.61
N ALA A 115 -3.94 10.74 5.30
CA ALA A 115 -4.68 9.72 4.56
C ALA A 115 -3.99 8.33 4.55
N ASP A 116 -2.78 8.20 5.09
CA ASP A 116 -2.08 6.90 5.15
C ASP A 116 -2.50 6.09 6.36
N VAL A 117 -3.14 4.93 6.12
CA VAL A 117 -3.64 4.04 7.18
C VAL A 117 -2.53 3.45 8.05
N MET A 118 -1.27 3.49 7.63
CA MET A 118 -0.11 3.06 8.40
C MET A 118 0.62 4.22 9.10
N SER A 119 0.28 5.48 8.79
CA SER A 119 0.93 6.65 9.39
C SER A 119 0.45 6.93 10.81
N ASN A 120 1.31 7.52 11.64
CA ASN A 120 0.91 8.06 12.95
C ASN A 120 0.02 9.30 12.81
N GLU A 121 0.07 9.98 11.66
CA GLU A 121 -0.75 11.16 11.34
C GLU A 121 -2.13 10.79 10.79
N TRP A 122 -2.45 9.50 10.62
CA TRP A 122 -3.75 9.05 10.13
C TRP A 122 -4.92 9.72 10.86
N ASN A 123 -5.79 10.38 10.10
CA ASN A 123 -6.93 11.11 10.64
C ASN A 123 -8.26 10.43 10.26
N PRO A 124 -8.85 9.62 11.15
CA PRO A 124 -10.10 8.92 10.86
C PRO A 124 -11.28 9.88 10.63
N ARG A 125 -11.27 11.08 11.24
CA ARG A 125 -12.33 12.09 11.04
C ARG A 125 -12.27 12.69 9.64
N LYS A 126 -11.06 12.93 9.12
CA LYS A 126 -10.86 13.41 7.74
C LYS A 126 -11.30 12.35 6.72
N ALA A 127 -10.97 11.09 6.96
CA ALA A 127 -11.48 9.98 6.15
C ALA A 127 -13.01 9.90 6.19
N GLU A 128 -13.62 9.98 7.38
CA GLU A 128 -15.09 10.00 7.53
C GLU A 128 -15.74 11.16 6.75
N LYS A 129 -15.16 12.37 6.82
CA LYS A 129 -15.62 13.53 6.06
C LYS A 129 -15.58 13.27 4.55
N LYS A 130 -14.45 12.77 4.02
CA LYS A 130 -14.31 12.43 2.59
C LYS A 130 -15.31 11.35 2.15
N LEU A 131 -15.62 10.38 3.00
CA LEU A 131 -16.63 9.37 2.72
C LEU A 131 -18.03 9.98 2.65
N LYS A 132 -18.41 10.80 3.64
CA LYS A 132 -19.73 11.45 3.69
C LYS A 132 -19.99 12.41 2.52
N THR A 133 -18.95 13.04 1.96
CA THR A 133 -19.09 13.87 0.75
C THR A 133 -19.27 13.06 -0.53
N ASN A 134 -19.09 11.73 -0.49
CA ASN A 134 -19.19 10.84 -1.63
C ASN A 134 -20.19 9.68 -1.36
N PRO A 135 -21.48 9.97 -1.07
CA PRO A 135 -22.44 8.95 -0.64
C PRO A 135 -22.74 7.88 -1.70
N GLN A 136 -22.58 8.20 -2.99
CA GLN A 136 -22.80 7.28 -4.11
C GLN A 136 -21.58 6.39 -4.41
N MET A 137 -20.47 6.56 -3.68
CA MET A 137 -19.29 5.71 -3.85
C MET A 137 -19.56 4.33 -3.26
N MET A 138 -19.22 3.27 -4.00
CA MET A 138 -19.27 1.91 -3.47
C MET A 138 -18.16 1.71 -2.43
N VAL A 139 -18.43 0.96 -1.36
CA VAL A 139 -17.46 0.72 -0.26
C VAL A 139 -16.17 0.07 -0.75
N CYS A 140 -16.23 -0.78 -1.78
CA CYS A 140 -15.04 -1.40 -2.34
C CYS A 140 -14.16 -0.43 -3.13
N ASP A 141 -14.75 0.60 -3.76
CA ASP A 141 -13.98 1.67 -4.40
C ASP A 141 -13.45 2.64 -3.34
N ALA A 142 -14.23 2.93 -2.30
CA ALA A 142 -13.82 3.77 -1.18
C ALA A 142 -12.54 3.25 -0.51
N LEU A 143 -12.52 1.98 -0.08
CA LEU A 143 -11.33 1.34 0.50
C LEU A 143 -10.13 1.34 -0.45
N MET A 144 -10.36 1.36 -1.76
CA MET A 144 -9.30 1.35 -2.75
C MET A 144 -8.82 2.75 -3.16
N ASN A 145 -9.53 3.80 -2.74
CA ASN A 145 -9.20 5.20 -3.01
C ASN A 145 -8.00 5.62 -2.15
N GLN A 146 -6.89 5.97 -2.80
CA GLN A 146 -5.66 6.33 -2.10
C GLN A 146 -5.70 7.72 -1.45
N ASP A 147 -6.69 8.55 -1.76
CA ASP A 147 -6.90 9.84 -1.07
C ASP A 147 -7.70 9.68 0.23
N ILE A 148 -8.37 8.53 0.42
CA ILE A 148 -9.16 8.23 1.62
C ILE A 148 -8.44 7.21 2.50
N PHE A 149 -7.97 6.11 1.90
CA PHE A 149 -7.30 5.01 2.58
C PHE A 149 -5.99 4.66 1.85
N SER A 150 -5.05 5.60 1.85
CA SER A 150 -3.73 5.40 1.25
C SER A 150 -3.06 4.17 1.88
N GLY A 151 -2.58 3.25 1.04
CA GLY A 151 -1.96 2.00 1.48
C GLY A 151 -2.88 0.79 1.41
N VAL A 152 -4.20 0.96 1.51
CA VAL A 152 -5.15 -0.16 1.36
C VAL A 152 -5.10 -0.72 -0.07
N GLY A 153 -5.00 -2.03 -0.19
CA GLY A 153 -5.06 -2.76 -1.45
C GLY A 153 -6.13 -3.85 -1.43
N ASN A 154 -6.05 -4.77 -2.40
CA ASN A 154 -7.17 -5.65 -2.69
C ASN A 154 -7.31 -6.76 -1.65
N ILE A 155 -6.22 -7.14 -0.98
CA ILE A 155 -6.25 -8.09 0.13
C ILE A 155 -7.01 -7.45 1.29
N ILE A 156 -6.52 -6.29 1.78
CA ILE A 156 -7.13 -5.56 2.90
C ILE A 156 -8.61 -5.28 2.61
N LYS A 157 -8.92 -4.78 1.39
CA LYS A 157 -10.31 -4.50 0.97
C LYS A 157 -11.24 -5.69 1.17
N ASN A 158 -10.86 -6.88 0.68
CA ASN A 158 -11.71 -8.07 0.78
C ASN A 158 -11.90 -8.52 2.23
N GLU A 159 -10.80 -8.54 2.98
CA GLU A 159 -10.77 -9.07 4.34
C GLU A 159 -11.50 -8.15 5.32
N VAL A 160 -11.34 -6.83 5.18
CA VAL A 160 -12.06 -5.81 5.96
C VAL A 160 -13.56 -5.88 5.69
N LEU A 161 -13.98 -5.90 4.42
CA LEU A 161 -15.40 -5.97 4.08
C LEU A 161 -16.07 -7.24 4.61
N PHE A 162 -15.37 -8.38 4.58
CA PHE A 162 -15.87 -9.60 5.19
C PHE A 162 -15.93 -9.52 6.72
N ARG A 163 -14.88 -8.98 7.36
CA ARG A 163 -14.82 -8.79 8.81
C ARG A 163 -16.02 -7.99 9.32
N ILE A 164 -16.35 -6.88 8.65
CA ILE A 164 -17.46 -6.00 9.03
C ILE A 164 -18.81 -6.44 8.46
N GLY A 165 -18.88 -7.51 7.66
CA GLY A 165 -20.14 -8.03 7.12
C GLY A 165 -20.82 -7.10 6.12
N VAL A 166 -20.05 -6.39 5.29
CA VAL A 166 -20.56 -5.43 4.28
C VAL A 166 -20.24 -5.93 2.89
N GLN A 167 -21.23 -5.93 2.00
CA GLN A 167 -21.07 -6.36 0.62
C GLN A 167 -20.30 -5.28 -0.18
N PRO A 168 -19.37 -5.65 -1.09
CA PRO A 168 -18.46 -4.71 -1.76
C PRO A 168 -19.08 -3.54 -2.54
N GLU A 169 -20.25 -3.72 -3.13
CA GLU A 169 -21.01 -2.76 -3.93
C GLU A 169 -22.03 -1.97 -3.11
N SER A 170 -22.06 -2.15 -1.78
CA SER A 170 -22.85 -1.28 -0.89
C SER A 170 -22.43 0.19 -1.07
N LEU A 171 -23.37 1.12 -0.97
CA LEU A 171 -23.10 2.55 -1.11
C LEU A 171 -22.72 3.17 0.24
N ILE A 172 -21.75 4.09 0.24
CA ILE A 172 -21.32 4.78 1.45
C ILE A 172 -22.48 5.50 2.15
N GLY A 173 -23.37 6.15 1.39
CA GLY A 173 -24.53 6.87 1.91
C GLY A 173 -25.58 5.97 2.57
N ASN A 174 -25.60 4.68 2.23
CA ASN A 174 -26.56 3.72 2.77
C ASN A 174 -26.02 2.95 3.98
N LEU A 175 -24.73 3.06 4.28
CA LEU A 175 -24.14 2.39 5.44
C LEU A 175 -24.72 2.95 6.74
N PRO A 176 -25.16 2.09 7.68
CA PRO A 176 -25.43 2.52 9.04
C PRO A 176 -24.19 3.20 9.65
N PRO A 177 -24.35 4.23 10.49
CA PRO A 177 -23.22 4.96 11.08
C PRO A 177 -22.19 4.05 11.77
N LYS A 178 -22.65 2.96 12.40
CA LYS A 178 -21.78 1.94 13.00
C LYS A 178 -20.90 1.25 11.95
N LYS A 179 -21.45 0.87 10.80
CA LYS A 179 -20.71 0.22 9.70
C LYS A 179 -19.71 1.15 9.04
N LEU A 180 -20.04 2.44 8.90
CA LEU A 180 -19.09 3.44 8.41
C LEU A 180 -17.89 3.57 9.36
N LYS A 181 -18.13 3.61 10.68
CA LYS A 181 -17.04 3.64 11.68
C LYS A 181 -16.20 2.36 11.67
N GLU A 182 -16.84 1.18 11.60
CA GLU A 182 -16.15 -0.11 11.47
C GLU A 182 -15.29 -0.16 10.20
N LEU A 183 -15.77 0.34 9.05
CA LEU A 183 -15.01 0.41 7.80
C LEU A 183 -13.69 1.19 7.98
N ILE A 184 -13.77 2.37 8.59
CA ILE A 184 -12.62 3.25 8.82
C ILE A 184 -11.63 2.60 9.80
N GLN A 185 -12.14 2.06 10.91
CA GLN A 185 -11.32 1.44 11.95
C GLN A 185 -10.62 0.17 11.43
N GLU A 186 -11.35 -0.70 10.74
CA GLU A 186 -10.83 -1.98 10.28
C GLU A 186 -9.90 -1.85 9.07
N ALA A 187 -10.06 -0.82 8.24
CA ALA A 187 -9.05 -0.47 7.22
C ALA A 187 -7.66 -0.27 7.82
N ARG A 188 -7.58 0.40 8.99
CA ARG A 188 -6.32 0.58 9.72
C ARG A 188 -5.92 -0.67 10.49
N ASN A 189 -6.81 -1.24 11.30
CA ASN A 189 -6.49 -2.40 12.14
C ASN A 189 -5.95 -3.58 11.33
N TYR A 190 -6.67 -3.96 10.25
CA TYR A 190 -6.24 -5.06 9.39
C TYR A 190 -4.90 -4.77 8.73
N SER A 191 -4.58 -3.51 8.42
CA SER A 191 -3.29 -3.14 7.84
C SER A 191 -2.12 -3.39 8.82
N PHE A 192 -2.30 -3.10 10.12
CA PHE A 192 -1.29 -3.44 11.14
C PHE A 192 -1.21 -4.94 11.44
N GLU A 193 -2.33 -5.66 11.43
CA GLU A 193 -2.31 -7.12 11.55
C GLU A 193 -1.61 -7.77 10.35
N PHE A 194 -1.89 -7.29 9.13
CA PHE A 194 -1.19 -7.68 7.93
C PHE A 194 0.31 -7.43 8.10
N LEU A 195 0.73 -6.23 8.55
CA LEU A 195 2.15 -5.95 8.81
C LEU A 195 2.79 -7.02 9.71
N LYS A 196 2.15 -7.33 10.85
CA LYS A 196 2.59 -8.36 11.78
C LYS A 196 2.71 -9.73 11.10
N TRP A 197 1.62 -10.23 10.51
CA TRP A 197 1.61 -11.55 9.88
C TRP A 197 2.54 -11.66 8.66
N LYS A 198 2.83 -10.54 8.00
CA LYS A 198 3.81 -10.52 6.92
C LYS A 198 5.24 -10.64 7.44
N LYS A 199 5.58 -9.98 8.56
CA LYS A 199 6.87 -10.15 9.23
C LYS A 199 7.06 -11.58 9.78
N GLU A 200 5.98 -12.20 10.23
CA GLU A 200 5.96 -13.59 10.71
C GLU A 200 5.88 -14.64 9.58
N PHE A 201 5.80 -14.22 8.31
CA PHE A 201 5.60 -15.10 7.15
C PHE A 201 4.32 -15.96 7.22
N THR A 202 3.32 -15.54 7.99
CA THR A 202 2.04 -16.25 8.22
C THR A 202 0.85 -15.63 7.47
N LEU A 203 0.99 -14.46 6.84
CA LEU A 203 -0.09 -13.68 6.23
C LEU A 203 -1.18 -14.50 5.50
N LYS A 204 -0.81 -15.39 4.57
CA LYS A 204 -1.79 -16.14 3.76
C LYS A 204 -2.67 -17.08 4.60
N LYS A 205 -2.19 -17.51 5.77
CA LYS A 205 -2.94 -18.36 6.72
C LYS A 205 -4.10 -17.57 7.34
N HIS A 206 -3.99 -16.25 7.42
CA HIS A 206 -4.99 -15.36 8.01
C HIS A 206 -6.03 -14.84 7.00
N TRP A 207 -5.92 -15.18 5.71
CA TRP A 207 -6.94 -14.81 4.72
C TRP A 207 -8.21 -15.63 4.91
N GLN A 208 -9.32 -14.95 5.18
CA GLN A 208 -10.63 -15.55 5.35
C GLN A 208 -11.39 -15.69 4.04
N VAL A 209 -11.31 -14.69 3.16
CA VAL A 209 -12.08 -14.67 1.91
C VAL A 209 -11.23 -14.42 0.67
N HIS A 210 -10.13 -13.68 0.79
CA HIS A 210 -9.31 -13.33 -0.35
C HIS A 210 -8.74 -14.59 -1.01
N THR A 211 -9.08 -14.82 -2.28
CA THR A 211 -8.73 -16.02 -3.06
C THR A 211 -9.22 -17.36 -2.48
N LYS A 212 -10.17 -17.33 -1.54
CA LYS A 212 -10.85 -18.53 -1.03
C LYS A 212 -12.12 -18.82 -1.83
N SER A 213 -12.59 -20.05 -1.78
CA SER A 213 -13.81 -20.51 -2.46
C SER A 213 -15.02 -20.63 -1.54
N THR A 214 -14.80 -20.73 -0.23
CA THR A 214 -15.81 -21.10 0.76
C THR A 214 -15.78 -20.11 1.92
N CYS A 215 -16.95 -19.66 2.38
CA CYS A 215 -17.09 -18.75 3.49
C CYS A 215 -16.74 -19.45 4.81
N PRO A 216 -15.83 -18.91 5.63
CA PRO A 216 -15.46 -19.53 6.90
C PRO A 216 -16.54 -19.39 7.99
N LYS A 217 -17.56 -18.54 7.80
CA LYS A 217 -18.67 -18.36 8.76
C LYS A 217 -19.82 -19.33 8.49
N CYS A 218 -20.37 -19.32 7.27
CA CYS A 218 -21.55 -20.12 6.95
C CYS A 218 -21.29 -21.37 6.08
N GLY A 219 -20.07 -21.58 5.59
CA GLY A 219 -19.73 -22.71 4.72
C GLY A 219 -20.22 -22.61 3.27
N LEU A 220 -20.95 -21.56 2.89
CA LEU A 220 -21.41 -21.37 1.50
C LEU A 220 -20.27 -20.93 0.57
N LYS A 221 -20.46 -21.14 -0.74
CA LYS A 221 -19.52 -20.69 -1.77
C LYS A 221 -19.39 -19.17 -1.77
N LEU A 222 -18.16 -18.66 -1.81
CA LEU A 222 -17.87 -17.24 -1.99
C LEU A 222 -18.10 -16.82 -3.44
N ILE A 223 -18.69 -15.65 -3.62
CA ILE A 223 -18.76 -15.01 -4.92
C ILE A 223 -17.42 -14.39 -5.26
N LYS A 224 -16.95 -14.67 -6.48
CA LYS A 224 -15.78 -14.07 -7.09
C LYS A 224 -16.23 -13.20 -8.28
N LYS A 225 -16.32 -11.89 -8.06
CA LYS A 225 -16.85 -10.92 -9.03
C LYS A 225 -15.92 -9.70 -9.16
N GLN A 226 -15.86 -9.06 -10.32
CA GLN A 226 -15.30 -7.71 -10.44
C GLN A 226 -16.34 -6.70 -9.95
N THR A 227 -16.01 -5.94 -8.91
CA THR A 227 -16.93 -4.98 -8.29
C THR A 227 -16.37 -3.57 -8.35
N GLY A 228 -17.24 -2.59 -8.20
CA GLY A 228 -16.89 -1.17 -8.24
C GLY A 228 -16.52 -0.68 -9.64
N LEU A 229 -16.37 0.64 -9.77
CA LEU A 229 -15.93 1.29 -11.00
C LEU A 229 -14.51 0.84 -11.39
N GLY A 230 -13.67 0.55 -10.39
CA GLY A 230 -12.32 0.04 -10.62
C GLY A 230 -12.26 -1.40 -11.16
N LYS A 231 -13.40 -2.10 -11.27
CA LYS A 231 -13.52 -3.50 -11.72
C LYS A 231 -12.53 -4.45 -11.04
N ARG A 232 -12.25 -4.20 -9.75
CA ARG A 232 -11.29 -5.00 -8.97
C ARG A 232 -11.98 -6.24 -8.45
N ARG A 233 -11.26 -7.37 -8.46
CA ARG A 233 -11.81 -8.65 -8.01
C ARG A 233 -12.13 -8.61 -6.52
N SER A 234 -13.37 -8.96 -6.18
CA SER A 234 -13.86 -9.13 -4.82
C SER A 234 -14.20 -10.59 -4.55
N PHE A 235 -14.03 -10.99 -3.30
CA PHE A 235 -14.41 -12.29 -2.76
C PHE A 235 -15.32 -12.03 -1.57
N TYR A 236 -16.60 -12.40 -1.68
CA TYR A 236 -17.58 -12.07 -0.65
C TYR A 236 -18.65 -13.15 -0.51
N CYS A 237 -19.30 -13.20 0.66
CA CYS A 237 -20.41 -14.11 0.94
C CYS A 237 -21.73 -13.35 0.89
N GLU A 238 -22.70 -13.77 0.07
CA GLU A 238 -24.02 -13.12 0.00
C GLU A 238 -24.82 -13.24 1.29
N LYS A 239 -24.61 -14.32 2.05
CA LYS A 239 -25.30 -14.54 3.33
C LYS A 239 -24.70 -13.70 4.46
N ASP A 240 -23.37 -13.68 4.59
CA ASP A 240 -22.69 -13.07 5.73
C ASP A 240 -22.24 -11.61 5.49
N GLN A 241 -22.42 -11.08 4.28
CA GLN A 241 -22.15 -9.68 3.94
C GLN A 241 -23.40 -9.03 3.36
N LYS A 242 -23.96 -8.07 4.10
CA LYS A 242 -25.18 -7.37 3.72
C LYS A 242 -24.89 -6.28 2.68
N LEU A 243 -25.73 -6.19 1.66
CA LEU A 243 -25.79 -5.06 0.73
C LEU A 243 -26.60 -3.93 1.37
N TYR A 244 -26.02 -2.73 1.39
CA TYR A 244 -26.65 -1.50 1.86
C TYR A 244 -26.76 -0.50 0.71
#